data_AF-A0A9P5N3U5-F1
#
_entry.id   AF-A0A9P5N3U5-F1
#
_cell.length_a   1.000
_cell.length_b   1.000
_cell.length_c   1.000
_cell.angle_alpha   90.00
_cell.angle_beta   90.00
_cell.angle_gamma   90.00
#
_symmetry.space_group_name_H-M   'P 1'
#
loop_
_entity.id
_entity.type
_entity.pdbx_description
1 polymer ?
#
loop_
_entity_poly.entity_id
_entity_poly.type
_entity_poly.pdbx_seq_one_letter_code
_entity_poly.pdbx_strand_id
1 'polypeptide(L)'
;MEQSSRLRYAIPFFVVSFFLLYFFSSGVQSELSLSILNKGSGLPDFGKYRHIGTVSAERLSLGHQAPFLHDEVANSPYPTDDPNRRAIIVGDIHGMKSALDDLLNHVSYDEKKDTLIHLGDIITKGPHAGSLSVLSFMSEHNISGVRGNHDQQVIEWRTWLDWIHSLEGGAGSRWLQELEEKWKEENQGGELDDDSNTETWVGTQMLEGQKDRKWWSRVPKGWKLFSDHYRIAKAMSKQDYEYLLSLPLVLHLPSEHTFLVHAGLLPYDPTLSITSKKQPLAHLPKIPSRVLGGSIIPTLRNAQELAILEDIKQNTNPWVVLNIRNLRKDNKPSRKTNKGKAWTKVWNEIISRCVGFERTALGAESSLPCHPSTVIYGHTASRGLDVHRWSVGIDTGCAYGRRLTALILDNAHSHMGAVSPGAYEDDNEDGIESSSGTLPFGDSGQAKLFSVKCHKHK
;
A
#
# COMPACT_ATOMS: atom_id res chain seq x y z
N MET A 1 -38.95 68.06 -30.70
CA MET A 1 -37.86 67.10 -30.92
C MET A 1 -37.49 66.53 -29.56
N GLU A 2 -38.25 65.55 -29.11
CA GLU A 2 -38.07 64.86 -27.83
C GLU A 2 -38.94 63.58 -27.82
N GLN A 3 -38.59 62.64 -26.95
CA GLN A 3 -39.18 61.32 -26.67
C GLN A 3 -38.63 60.15 -27.52
N SER A 4 -37.71 59.35 -26.96
CA SER A 4 -37.91 58.28 -25.95
C SER A 4 -38.34 56.95 -26.57
N SER A 5 -37.37 56.06 -26.76
CA SER A 5 -37.60 54.62 -26.52
C SER A 5 -36.33 53.97 -25.96
N ARG A 6 -36.44 53.51 -24.71
CA ARG A 6 -35.43 52.73 -23.99
C ARG A 6 -35.53 51.29 -24.47
N LEU A 7 -34.48 50.75 -25.09
CA LEU A 7 -34.27 49.31 -25.17
C LEU A 7 -33.23 48.91 -24.12
N ARG A 8 -33.71 48.26 -23.06
CA ARG A 8 -32.88 47.68 -21.99
C ARG A 8 -32.26 46.39 -22.52
N TYR A 9 -30.96 46.38 -22.79
CA TYR A 9 -30.19 45.14 -22.83
C TYR A 9 -29.54 44.93 -21.46
N ALA A 10 -30.26 44.22 -20.58
CA ALA A 10 -29.66 43.56 -19.44
C ALA A 10 -29.03 42.27 -19.97
N ILE A 11 -27.70 42.25 -20.10
CA ILE A 11 -26.96 41.00 -20.31
C ILE A 11 -26.87 40.32 -18.95
N PRO A 12 -27.44 39.11 -18.75
CA PRO A 12 -27.36 38.44 -17.48
C PRO A 12 -25.94 37.88 -17.26
N PHE A 13 -25.33 38.30 -16.16
CA PHE A 13 -24.08 37.81 -15.58
C PHE A 13 -24.22 36.35 -15.10
N PHE A 14 -24.55 35.43 -15.99
CA PHE A 14 -24.91 34.04 -15.63
C PHE A 14 -24.42 33.02 -16.66
N VAL A 15 -23.13 33.04 -17.03
CA VAL A 15 -22.52 31.89 -17.75
C VAL A 15 -21.09 31.56 -17.31
N VAL A 16 -20.36 32.43 -16.60
CA VAL A 16 -18.93 32.14 -16.29
C VAL A 16 -18.71 31.34 -14.99
N SER A 17 -19.73 31.11 -14.16
CA SER A 17 -19.55 30.43 -12.86
C SER A 17 -19.85 28.92 -12.85
N PHE A 18 -20.18 28.31 -13.98
CA PHE A 18 -20.52 26.86 -14.03
C PHE A 18 -19.44 25.95 -14.63
N PHE A 19 -18.37 26.51 -15.21
CA PHE A 19 -17.28 25.71 -15.78
C PHE A 19 -16.14 25.37 -14.81
N LEU A 20 -16.06 26.03 -13.64
CA LEU A 20 -15.02 25.79 -12.64
C LEU A 20 -15.45 24.80 -11.52
N LEU A 21 -16.73 24.45 -11.42
CA LEU A 21 -17.26 23.57 -10.36
C LEU A 21 -17.52 22.13 -10.80
N TYR A 22 -17.41 21.81 -12.10
CA TYR A 22 -17.70 20.45 -12.60
C TYR A 22 -16.49 19.50 -12.58
N PHE A 23 -15.28 19.98 -12.25
CA PHE A 23 -14.07 19.14 -12.23
C PHE A 23 -13.73 18.50 -10.86
N PHE A 24 -14.49 18.76 -9.80
CA PHE A 24 -14.23 18.20 -8.46
C PHE A 24 -14.84 16.81 -8.20
N SER A 25 -15.40 16.16 -9.23
CA SER A 25 -16.16 14.91 -9.05
C SER A 25 -15.75 13.81 -10.04
N SER A 26 -14.50 13.37 -10.01
CA SER A 26 -14.14 12.03 -10.51
C SER A 26 -12.73 11.62 -10.05
N GLY A 27 -12.65 11.21 -8.78
CA GLY A 27 -11.45 10.62 -8.17
C GLY A 27 -11.12 9.20 -8.67
N VAL A 28 -11.09 9.00 -9.98
CA VAL A 28 -10.61 7.81 -10.69
C VAL A 28 -9.65 8.28 -11.80
N GLN A 29 -8.56 8.94 -11.41
CA GLN A 29 -7.47 9.34 -12.31
C GLN A 29 -6.12 9.28 -11.57
N SER A 30 -5.82 8.15 -10.93
CA SER A 30 -4.46 7.87 -10.50
C SER A 30 -4.07 6.46 -10.94
N GLU A 31 -2.87 6.36 -11.51
CA GLU A 31 -2.18 5.17 -12.04
C GLU A 31 -2.68 4.57 -13.36
N LEU A 32 -3.93 4.13 -13.49
CA LEU A 32 -4.40 3.56 -14.78
C LEU A 32 -4.38 4.59 -15.92
N SER A 33 -4.46 5.87 -15.55
CA SER A 33 -4.37 7.02 -16.45
C SER A 33 -2.94 7.28 -16.93
N LEU A 34 -1.91 6.97 -16.14
CA LEU A 34 -0.53 7.31 -16.47
C LEU A 34 0.05 6.36 -17.53
N SER A 35 -0.24 5.06 -17.44
CA SER A 35 0.18 4.10 -18.47
C SER A 35 -0.51 4.32 -19.82
N ILE A 36 -1.76 4.79 -19.83
CA ILE A 36 -2.53 5.10 -21.05
C ILE A 36 -2.15 6.49 -21.61
N LEU A 37 -1.81 7.47 -20.77
CA LEU A 37 -1.31 8.80 -21.19
C LEU A 37 0.15 8.77 -21.71
N ASN A 38 0.89 7.68 -21.50
CA ASN A 38 2.30 7.56 -21.90
C ASN A 38 2.50 7.30 -23.40
N LYS A 39 1.46 6.88 -24.15
CA LYS A 39 1.57 6.76 -25.61
C LYS A 39 1.48 8.14 -26.28
N GLY A 40 2.61 8.85 -26.29
CA GLY A 40 2.82 10.08 -27.08
C GLY A 40 3.32 11.31 -26.31
N SER A 41 3.43 11.27 -24.99
CA SER A 41 3.77 12.43 -24.13
C SER A 41 5.27 12.57 -23.80
N GLY A 42 6.08 11.55 -24.04
CA GLY A 42 7.52 11.54 -23.72
C GLY A 42 7.85 11.44 -22.22
N LEU A 43 6.84 11.20 -21.37
CA LEU A 43 7.00 10.98 -19.93
C LEU A 43 7.69 9.62 -19.66
N PRO A 44 8.46 9.50 -18.56
CA PRO A 44 9.08 8.24 -18.18
C PRO A 44 8.03 7.22 -17.72
N ASP A 45 8.43 5.95 -17.72
CA ASP A 45 7.61 4.90 -17.11
C ASP A 45 7.72 4.96 -15.59
N PHE A 46 6.61 5.35 -14.96
CA PHE A 46 6.45 5.43 -13.51
C PHE A 46 6.05 4.08 -12.89
N GLY A 47 5.76 3.06 -13.71
CA GLY A 47 5.17 1.78 -13.32
C GLY A 47 6.16 0.69 -12.90
N LYS A 48 7.31 1.03 -12.31
CA LYS A 48 8.27 0.02 -11.85
C LYS A 48 7.79 -0.65 -10.56
N TYR A 49 7.06 -1.75 -10.71
CA TYR A 49 6.51 -2.52 -9.59
C TYR A 49 7.18 -3.89 -9.46
N ARG A 50 7.53 -4.24 -8.22
CA ARG A 50 7.75 -5.63 -7.82
C ARG A 50 6.44 -6.14 -7.24
N HIS A 51 5.71 -6.99 -7.95
CA HIS A 51 4.37 -7.37 -7.52
C HIS A 51 4.37 -8.25 -6.27
N ILE A 52 5.16 -9.32 -6.28
CA ILE A 52 5.18 -10.32 -5.21
C ILE A 52 6.62 -10.47 -4.72
N GLY A 53 6.80 -10.43 -3.40
CA GLY A 53 7.95 -10.96 -2.69
C GLY A 53 7.53 -12.19 -1.89
N THR A 54 8.43 -13.16 -1.77
CA THR A 54 8.20 -14.37 -0.96
C THR A 54 9.35 -14.47 0.01
N VAL A 55 9.05 -14.81 1.27
CA VAL A 55 10.08 -14.92 2.32
C VAL A 55 10.59 -16.36 2.50
N SER A 56 10.11 -17.33 1.70
CA SER A 56 10.50 -18.73 1.86
C SER A 56 11.76 -19.16 1.11
N ALA A 57 12.52 -20.08 1.73
CA ALA A 57 13.75 -20.68 1.19
C ALA A 57 13.56 -21.63 -0.01
N GLU A 58 12.33 -21.97 -0.42
CA GLU A 58 12.10 -22.76 -1.62
C GLU A 58 10.98 -22.16 -2.47
N ARG A 59 11.38 -21.50 -3.57
CA ARG A 59 10.48 -21.33 -4.72
C ARG A 59 10.18 -22.74 -5.24
N LEU A 60 8.96 -23.23 -5.00
CA LEU A 60 8.43 -24.37 -5.75
C LEU A 60 8.63 -24.06 -7.23
N SER A 61 9.43 -24.88 -7.91
CA SER A 61 9.64 -24.85 -9.35
C SER A 61 8.36 -25.33 -10.04
N LEU A 62 7.27 -24.58 -9.89
CA LEU A 62 6.04 -24.77 -10.64
C LEU A 62 6.39 -24.36 -12.07
N GLY A 63 6.55 -25.35 -12.95
CA GLY A 63 6.93 -25.21 -14.35
C GLY A 63 5.91 -24.46 -15.23
N HIS A 64 5.48 -23.28 -14.80
CA HIS A 64 5.05 -22.23 -15.69
C HIS A 64 6.30 -21.44 -16.07
N GLN A 65 6.60 -21.40 -17.37
CA GLN A 65 7.50 -20.39 -17.93
C GLN A 65 6.85 -19.01 -17.68
N ALA A 66 7.00 -18.47 -16.47
CA ALA A 66 6.80 -17.07 -16.19
C ALA A 66 8.01 -16.34 -16.77
N PRO A 67 7.89 -15.56 -17.86
CA PRO A 67 9.05 -15.02 -18.59
C PRO A 67 9.82 -13.92 -17.83
N PHE A 68 9.56 -13.71 -16.54
CA PHE A 68 10.05 -12.57 -15.76
C PHE A 68 10.59 -12.91 -14.37
N LEU A 69 10.89 -14.18 -14.06
CA LEU A 69 11.44 -14.57 -12.75
C LEU A 69 12.82 -15.23 -12.82
N HIS A 70 13.60 -14.88 -13.84
CA HIS A 70 15.05 -15.11 -13.89
C HIS A 70 15.76 -13.78 -13.68
N ASP A 71 16.14 -13.50 -12.44
CA ASP A 71 17.51 -13.12 -12.09
C ASP A 71 17.62 -12.89 -10.57
N GLU A 72 18.72 -13.42 -10.00
CA GLU A 72 19.25 -13.23 -8.65
C GLU A 72 18.41 -13.73 -7.45
N VAL A 73 18.33 -15.06 -7.31
CA VAL A 73 18.25 -15.70 -5.99
C VAL A 73 19.64 -16.24 -5.64
N ALA A 74 20.57 -15.34 -5.37
CA ALA A 74 21.80 -15.62 -4.66
C ALA A 74 21.97 -14.47 -3.67
N ASN A 75 21.69 -14.75 -2.38
CA ASN A 75 21.65 -13.80 -1.24
C ASN A 75 20.33 -13.06 -0.99
N SER A 76 19.22 -13.79 -0.82
CA SER A 76 18.00 -13.21 -0.20
C SER A 76 18.01 -13.50 1.31
N PRO A 77 18.30 -12.51 2.19
CA PRO A 77 18.52 -12.73 3.63
C PRO A 77 17.22 -12.65 4.43
N TYR A 78 16.17 -13.39 4.06
CA TYR A 78 14.87 -13.25 4.72
C TYR A 78 14.48 -14.51 5.52
N PRO A 79 14.47 -14.42 6.87
CA PRO A 79 14.18 -15.53 7.78
C PRO A 79 12.90 -15.25 8.57
N THR A 80 11.73 -15.18 7.93
CA THR A 80 10.49 -15.56 8.66
C THR A 80 10.38 -17.06 8.77
N ASP A 81 11.17 -17.79 7.96
CA ASP A 81 11.28 -19.25 7.99
C ASP A 81 12.33 -19.76 8.99
N ASP A 82 12.99 -18.87 9.74
CA ASP A 82 13.84 -19.27 10.86
C ASP A 82 12.98 -19.37 12.12
N PRO A 83 12.67 -20.58 12.61
CA PRO A 83 11.84 -20.77 13.80
C PRO A 83 12.44 -20.20 15.08
N ASN A 84 13.73 -19.80 15.06
CA ASN A 84 14.40 -19.20 16.19
C ASN A 84 14.34 -17.68 16.18
N ARG A 85 13.72 -17.07 15.16
CA ARG A 85 13.59 -15.62 15.04
C ARG A 85 12.14 -15.18 15.26
N ARG A 86 12.01 -14.09 15.99
CA ARG A 86 10.73 -13.41 16.21
C ARG A 86 10.48 -12.42 15.09
N ALA A 87 9.28 -12.41 14.50
CA ALA A 87 8.92 -11.43 13.49
C ALA A 87 8.19 -10.24 14.12
N ILE A 88 8.62 -9.01 13.79
CA ILE A 88 8.05 -7.75 14.27
C ILE A 88 7.54 -7.00 13.04
N ILE A 89 6.22 -6.90 12.91
CA ILE A 89 5.56 -6.28 11.76
C ILE A 89 4.99 -4.93 12.20
N VAL A 90 5.47 -3.83 11.62
CA VAL A 90 5.12 -2.45 12.00
C VAL A 90 4.17 -1.83 10.98
N GLY A 91 3.12 -1.15 11.46
CA GLY A 91 2.19 -0.38 10.61
C GLY A 91 2.79 0.93 10.06
N ASP A 92 1.96 1.78 9.47
CA ASP A 92 2.36 3.01 8.77
C ASP A 92 3.13 3.98 9.70
N ILE A 93 4.40 4.25 9.35
CA ILE A 93 5.34 5.02 10.18
C ILE A 93 5.28 6.51 9.84
N HIS A 94 5.18 6.87 8.55
CA HIS A 94 5.05 8.25 8.09
C HIS A 94 6.11 9.21 8.66
N GLY A 95 7.38 8.82 8.63
CA GLY A 95 8.49 9.65 9.11
C GLY A 95 8.49 9.91 10.63
N MET A 96 7.66 9.22 11.41
CA MET A 96 7.56 9.38 12.87
C MET A 96 8.71 8.65 13.58
N LYS A 97 9.96 9.06 13.31
CA LYS A 97 11.19 8.39 13.75
C LYS A 97 11.25 8.15 15.27
N SER A 98 10.89 9.14 16.08
CA SER A 98 10.87 8.98 17.54
C SER A 98 9.92 7.87 18.00
N ALA A 99 8.75 7.75 17.37
CA ALA A 99 7.80 6.70 17.72
C ALA A 99 8.29 5.32 17.25
N LEU A 100 8.97 5.24 16.10
CA LEU A 100 9.64 4.01 15.67
C LEU A 100 10.70 3.58 16.70
N ASP A 101 11.54 4.51 17.15
CA ASP A 101 12.58 4.22 18.15
C ASP A 101 11.97 3.75 19.49
N ASP A 102 10.93 4.44 19.96
CA ASP A 102 10.21 4.04 21.17
C ASP A 102 9.61 2.64 21.04
N LEU A 103 9.03 2.31 19.88
CA LEU A 103 8.46 0.99 19.61
C LEU A 103 9.53 -0.10 19.63
N LEU A 104 10.63 0.10 18.90
CA LEU A 104 11.75 -0.85 18.82
C LEU A 104 12.42 -1.07 20.18
N ASN A 105 12.58 0.00 20.97
CA ASN A 105 13.06 -0.08 22.34
C ASN A 105 12.08 -0.86 23.24
N HIS A 106 10.78 -0.58 23.13
CA HIS A 106 9.75 -1.23 23.95
C HIS A 106 9.68 -2.74 23.72
N VAL A 107 9.83 -3.18 22.46
CA VAL A 107 9.85 -4.62 22.12
C VAL A 107 11.23 -5.26 22.27
N SER A 108 12.24 -4.47 22.69
CA SER A 108 13.64 -4.88 22.82
C SER A 108 14.15 -5.50 21.51
N TYR A 109 14.01 -4.78 20.40
CA TYR A 109 14.45 -5.23 19.08
C TYR A 109 15.95 -5.53 19.06
N ASP A 110 16.32 -6.72 18.56
CA ASP A 110 17.69 -7.19 18.36
C ASP A 110 17.81 -7.74 16.94
N GLU A 111 18.53 -7.02 16.06
CA GLU A 111 18.71 -7.39 14.64
C GLU A 111 19.22 -8.82 14.40
N LYS A 112 19.90 -9.41 15.39
CA LYS A 112 20.44 -10.77 15.31
C LYS A 112 19.41 -11.85 15.64
N LYS A 113 18.32 -11.49 16.32
CA LYS A 113 17.27 -12.41 16.80
C LYS A 113 15.91 -12.12 16.19
N ASP A 114 15.70 -10.90 15.71
CA ASP A 114 14.39 -10.43 15.26
C ASP A 114 14.40 -10.09 13.78
N THR A 115 13.34 -10.44 13.09
CA THR A 115 13.07 -10.00 11.72
C THR A 115 12.10 -8.82 11.79
N LEU A 116 12.56 -7.64 11.39
CA LEU A 116 11.72 -6.44 11.31
C LEU A 116 11.10 -6.31 9.92
N ILE A 117 9.80 -6.03 9.87
CA ILE A 117 9.04 -5.89 8.62
C ILE A 117 8.11 -4.67 8.73
N HIS A 118 8.03 -3.82 7.71
CA HIS A 118 7.09 -2.69 7.67
C HIS A 118 5.95 -2.89 6.64
N LEU A 119 4.77 -2.31 6.89
CA LEU A 119 3.58 -2.41 6.02
C LEU A 119 3.45 -1.28 4.99
N GLY A 120 4.57 -0.66 4.63
CA GLY A 120 4.62 0.52 3.75
C GLY A 120 4.29 1.83 4.45
N ASP A 121 4.23 2.91 3.67
CA ASP A 121 3.99 4.28 4.12
C ASP A 121 4.97 4.68 5.25
N ILE A 122 6.26 4.46 4.98
CA ILE A 122 7.34 4.73 5.94
C ILE A 122 7.74 6.21 5.98
N ILE A 123 7.40 6.95 4.93
CA ILE A 123 7.71 8.36 4.72
C ILE A 123 6.45 9.20 4.56
N THR A 124 6.64 10.53 4.56
CA THR A 124 5.62 11.58 4.40
C THR A 124 4.67 11.76 5.59
N LYS A 125 3.90 12.86 5.63
CA LYS A 125 2.92 13.26 6.68
C LYS A 125 3.52 13.62 8.04
N GLY A 126 4.58 12.95 8.48
CA GLY A 126 5.38 13.37 9.62
C GLY A 126 6.51 14.33 9.22
N PRO A 127 7.44 14.63 10.14
CA PRO A 127 8.53 15.58 9.87
C PRO A 127 9.37 15.16 8.67
N HIS A 128 9.73 16.13 7.82
CA HIS A 128 10.57 15.87 6.64
C HIS A 128 11.90 15.18 6.99
N ALA A 129 12.61 15.68 8.02
CA ALA A 129 13.83 15.06 8.51
C ALA A 129 13.59 13.66 9.11
N GLY A 130 12.42 13.44 9.71
CA GLY A 130 12.00 12.14 10.21
C GLY A 130 11.76 11.14 9.09
N SER A 131 11.14 11.57 7.98
CA SER A 131 10.98 10.75 6.77
C SER A 131 12.32 10.30 6.20
N LEU A 132 13.29 11.22 6.04
CA LEU A 132 14.62 10.87 5.58
C LEU A 132 15.33 9.93 6.56
N SER A 133 15.24 10.17 7.87
CA SER A 133 15.87 9.31 8.87
C SER A 133 15.28 7.90 8.93
N VAL A 134 13.95 7.76 8.82
CA VAL A 134 13.30 6.44 8.71
C VAL A 134 13.75 5.73 7.44
N LEU A 135 13.72 6.44 6.30
CA LEU A 135 14.10 5.87 5.01
C LEU A 135 15.54 5.35 5.01
N SER A 136 16.50 6.15 5.49
CA SER A 136 17.90 5.74 5.58
C SER A 136 18.09 4.57 6.54
N PHE A 137 17.43 4.56 7.70
CA PHE A 137 17.47 3.41 8.61
C PHE A 137 16.97 2.12 7.94
N MET A 138 15.84 2.17 7.24
CA MET A 138 15.30 1.00 6.55
C MET A 138 16.22 0.51 5.42
N SER A 139 16.81 1.44 4.68
CA SER A 139 17.72 1.14 3.56
C SER A 139 19.07 0.58 4.03
N GLU A 140 19.71 1.22 5.01
CA GLU A 140 21.02 0.83 5.54
C GLU A 140 21.02 -0.55 6.20
N HIS A 141 19.92 -0.88 6.89
CA HIS A 141 19.74 -2.19 7.53
C HIS A 141 19.03 -3.21 6.64
N ASN A 142 18.70 -2.86 5.39
CA ASN A 142 17.98 -3.71 4.43
C ASN A 142 16.70 -4.35 5.03
N ILE A 143 15.91 -3.54 5.72
CA ILE A 143 14.70 -3.98 6.43
C ILE A 143 13.63 -4.40 5.42
N SER A 144 12.99 -5.55 5.64
CA SER A 144 11.92 -6.03 4.76
C SER A 144 10.65 -5.18 4.89
N GLY A 145 9.83 -5.19 3.85
CA GLY A 145 8.50 -4.61 3.93
C GLY A 145 7.75 -4.68 2.62
N VAL A 146 6.56 -4.10 2.62
CA VAL A 146 5.79 -3.83 1.41
C VAL A 146 5.79 -2.35 1.09
N ARG A 147 5.60 -2.01 -0.18
CA ARG A 147 5.49 -0.62 -0.63
C ARG A 147 4.11 -0.06 -0.29
N GLY A 148 4.09 1.15 0.28
CA GLY A 148 2.86 1.93 0.51
C GLY A 148 2.53 2.90 -0.63
N ASN A 149 1.33 3.48 -0.60
CA ASN A 149 0.91 4.40 -1.66
C ASN A 149 1.63 5.76 -1.58
N HIS A 150 2.06 6.19 -0.39
CA HIS A 150 2.90 7.37 -0.24
C HIS A 150 4.34 7.10 -0.70
N ASP A 151 4.86 5.92 -0.41
CA ASP A 151 6.18 5.47 -0.89
C ASP A 151 6.22 5.46 -2.42
N GLN A 152 5.17 4.93 -3.06
CA GLN A 152 5.04 4.91 -4.52
C GLN A 152 5.06 6.33 -5.11
N GLN A 153 4.28 7.27 -4.57
CA GLN A 153 4.28 8.65 -5.08
C GLN A 153 5.67 9.31 -5.02
N VAL A 154 6.45 9.00 -3.99
CA VAL A 154 7.83 9.49 -3.86
C VAL A 154 8.75 8.87 -4.92
N ILE A 155 8.62 7.58 -5.24
CA ILE A 155 9.33 6.93 -6.37
C ILE A 155 8.99 7.61 -7.70
N GLU A 156 7.70 7.91 -7.91
CA GLU A 156 7.24 8.56 -9.13
C GLU A 156 7.86 9.96 -9.26
N TRP A 157 7.87 10.75 -8.18
CA TRP A 157 8.54 12.05 -8.13
C TRP A 157 10.04 11.93 -8.40
N ARG A 158 10.71 10.95 -7.81
CA ARG A 158 12.15 10.75 -8.02
C ARG A 158 12.46 10.44 -9.47
N THR A 159 11.66 9.56 -10.08
CA THR A 159 11.77 9.21 -11.51
C THR A 159 11.57 10.45 -12.40
N TRP A 160 10.57 11.28 -12.06
CA TRP A 160 10.31 12.52 -12.80
C TRP A 160 11.46 13.52 -12.65
N LEU A 161 12.03 13.67 -11.46
CA LEU A 161 13.17 14.54 -11.18
C LEU A 161 14.42 14.12 -11.99
N ASP A 162 14.75 12.83 -11.99
CA ASP A 162 15.88 12.32 -12.77
C ASP A 162 15.65 12.56 -14.28
N TRP A 163 14.42 12.37 -14.76
CA TRP A 163 14.06 12.63 -16.16
C TRP A 163 14.13 14.11 -16.52
N ILE A 164 13.50 15.00 -15.75
CA ILE A 164 13.45 16.44 -16.05
C ILE A 164 14.86 17.05 -16.05
N HIS A 165 15.73 16.61 -15.14
CA HIS A 165 17.14 17.03 -15.10
C HIS A 165 17.93 16.59 -16.34
N SER A 166 17.59 15.44 -16.93
CA SER A 166 18.28 14.91 -18.12
C SER A 166 17.94 15.65 -19.42
N LEU A 167 16.86 16.44 -19.44
CA LEU A 167 16.36 17.05 -20.67
C LEU A 167 17.19 18.24 -21.16
N GLU A 168 17.29 18.35 -22.49
CA GLU A 168 17.81 19.54 -23.21
C GLU A 168 19.19 20.01 -22.68
N GLY A 169 20.09 19.06 -22.37
CA GLY A 169 21.43 19.38 -21.84
C GLY A 169 21.40 20.09 -20.49
N GLY A 170 20.43 19.75 -19.63
CA GLY A 170 20.28 20.33 -18.29
C GLY A 170 19.42 21.60 -18.26
N ALA A 171 18.74 21.98 -19.36
CA ALA A 171 17.82 23.11 -19.34
C ALA A 171 16.61 22.87 -18.42
N GLY A 172 16.15 21.62 -18.30
CA GLY A 172 15.07 21.27 -17.35
C GLY A 172 15.51 21.40 -15.90
N SER A 173 16.76 21.06 -15.58
CA SER A 173 17.36 21.29 -14.25
C SER A 173 17.43 22.77 -13.91
N ARG A 174 17.86 23.63 -14.84
CA ARG A 174 17.94 25.07 -14.62
C ARG A 174 16.57 25.69 -14.37
N TRP A 175 15.58 25.35 -15.20
CA TRP A 175 14.21 25.81 -15.00
C TRP A 175 13.66 25.41 -13.62
N LEU A 176 13.88 24.17 -13.20
CA LEU A 176 13.39 23.70 -11.90
C LEU A 176 14.09 24.40 -10.73
N GLN A 177 15.40 24.63 -10.84
CA GLN A 177 16.16 25.37 -9.84
C GLN A 177 15.68 26.82 -9.71
N GLU A 178 15.48 27.52 -10.83
CA GLU A 178 14.94 28.89 -10.84
C GLU A 178 13.54 28.96 -10.21
N LEU A 179 12.70 27.96 -10.51
CA LEU A 179 11.35 27.87 -9.93
C LEU A 179 11.39 27.62 -8.41
N GLU A 180 12.31 26.78 -7.93
CA GLU A 180 12.49 26.51 -6.51
C GLU A 180 13.05 27.71 -5.73
N GLU A 181 14.00 28.42 -6.31
CA GLU A 181 14.56 29.66 -5.74
C GLU A 181 13.46 30.71 -5.59
N LYS A 182 12.66 30.91 -6.65
CA LYS A 182 11.50 31.79 -6.62
C LYS A 182 10.49 31.38 -5.54
N TRP A 183 10.18 30.09 -5.43
CA TRP A 183 9.25 29.60 -4.40
C TRP A 183 9.76 29.90 -2.99
N LYS A 184 11.06 29.70 -2.73
CA LYS A 184 11.67 29.97 -1.42
C LYS A 184 11.64 31.46 -1.05
N GLU A 185 11.95 32.33 -2.00
CA GLU A 185 11.93 33.78 -1.81
C GLU A 185 10.52 34.29 -1.50
N GLU A 186 9.53 33.89 -2.31
CA GLU A 186 8.16 34.39 -2.20
C GLU A 186 7.40 33.81 -1.00
N ASN A 187 7.81 32.63 -0.51
CA ASN A 187 7.21 32.00 0.66
C ASN A 187 8.05 32.16 1.94
N GLN A 188 9.03 33.07 1.97
CA GLN A 188 9.84 33.44 3.15
C GLN A 188 10.51 32.25 3.86
N GLY A 189 10.90 31.21 3.10
CA GLY A 189 11.41 29.97 3.71
C GLY A 189 10.39 29.25 4.61
N GLY A 190 9.09 29.50 4.41
CA GLY A 190 7.99 29.11 5.29
C GLY A 190 8.02 27.65 5.70
N GLU A 191 7.58 27.40 6.95
CA GLU A 191 7.37 26.06 7.50
C GLU A 191 6.37 25.28 6.63
N LEU A 192 6.94 24.55 5.68
CA LEU A 192 6.86 23.11 5.42
C LEU A 192 5.54 22.33 5.50
N ASP A 193 4.45 22.86 6.05
CA ASP A 193 3.31 22.01 6.45
C ASP A 193 1.95 22.47 5.87
N ASP A 194 1.90 23.56 5.10
CA ASP A 194 0.68 24.00 4.39
C ASP A 194 0.74 23.72 2.88
N ASP A 195 0.35 22.49 2.53
CA ASP A 195 0.14 22.01 1.16
C ASP A 195 -0.79 22.93 0.34
N SER A 196 -1.73 23.64 0.99
CA SER A 196 -2.74 24.45 0.30
C SER A 196 -2.17 25.77 -0.27
N ASN A 197 -1.26 26.41 0.46
CA ASN A 197 -0.56 27.60 -0.02
C ASN A 197 0.37 27.23 -1.19
N THR A 198 1.07 26.10 -1.07
CA THR A 198 1.95 25.59 -2.13
C THR A 198 1.18 25.31 -3.42
N GLU A 199 0.04 24.63 -3.35
CA GLU A 199 -0.83 24.39 -4.52
C GLU A 199 -1.28 25.68 -5.20
N THR A 200 -1.71 26.66 -4.40
CA THR A 200 -2.19 27.94 -4.89
C THR A 200 -1.08 28.68 -5.62
N TRP A 201 0.11 28.73 -5.02
CA TRP A 201 1.28 29.36 -5.62
C TRP A 201 1.68 28.68 -6.94
N VAL A 202 1.79 27.35 -6.95
CA VAL A 202 2.15 26.60 -8.18
C VAL A 202 1.12 26.82 -9.28
N GLY A 203 -0.17 26.82 -8.94
CA GLY A 203 -1.26 27.10 -9.86
C GLY A 203 -1.14 28.49 -10.51
N THR A 204 -0.80 29.51 -9.73
CA THR A 204 -0.54 30.87 -10.23
C THR A 204 0.64 30.90 -11.20
N GLN A 205 1.77 30.27 -10.83
CA GLN A 205 2.95 30.23 -11.71
C GLN A 205 2.68 29.51 -13.03
N MET A 206 1.85 28.45 -13.02
CA MET A 206 1.43 27.75 -14.24
C MET A 206 0.60 28.62 -15.19
N LEU A 207 -0.24 29.52 -14.66
CA LEU A 207 -1.08 30.42 -15.44
C LEU A 207 -0.28 31.60 -16.01
N GLU A 208 0.64 32.16 -15.22
CA GLU A 208 1.42 33.34 -15.56
C GLU A 208 2.66 33.02 -16.42
N GLY A 209 3.21 31.80 -16.28
CA GLY A 209 4.45 31.34 -16.90
C GLY A 209 4.34 30.97 -18.38
N GLN A 210 3.89 31.88 -19.25
CA GLN A 210 3.76 31.60 -20.70
C GLN A 210 5.07 31.17 -21.37
N LYS A 211 6.21 31.71 -20.90
CA LYS A 211 7.55 31.38 -21.42
C LYS A 211 7.99 29.96 -21.04
N ASP A 212 7.50 29.45 -19.92
CA ASP A 212 7.84 28.13 -19.37
C ASP A 212 6.75 27.08 -19.62
N ARG A 213 5.77 27.40 -20.48
CA ARG A 213 4.64 26.51 -20.80
C ARG A 213 5.09 25.10 -21.19
N LYS A 214 6.24 24.97 -21.87
CA LYS A 214 6.85 23.68 -22.25
C LYS A 214 7.28 22.84 -21.04
N TRP A 215 7.69 23.46 -19.94
CA TRP A 215 8.12 22.78 -18.73
C TRP A 215 6.91 22.45 -17.86
N TRP A 216 5.97 23.38 -17.72
CA TRP A 216 4.70 23.15 -17.03
C TRP A 216 3.89 22.00 -17.63
N SER A 217 3.90 21.84 -18.96
CA SER A 217 3.23 20.69 -19.62
C SER A 217 3.86 19.34 -19.32
N ARG A 218 5.07 19.31 -18.74
CA ARG A 218 5.80 18.09 -18.37
C ARG A 218 5.57 17.69 -16.91
N VAL A 219 4.93 18.54 -16.10
CA VAL A 219 4.48 18.18 -14.75
C VAL A 219 3.20 17.34 -14.89
N PRO A 220 3.15 16.09 -14.37
CA PRO A 220 1.97 15.27 -14.49
C PRO A 220 0.74 15.92 -13.85
N LYS A 221 -0.43 15.71 -14.45
CA LYS A 221 -1.67 16.31 -13.97
C LYS A 221 -2.00 15.82 -12.56
N GLY A 222 -2.28 16.75 -11.65
CA GLY A 222 -2.65 16.46 -10.26
C GLY A 222 -1.46 16.23 -9.33
N TRP A 223 -0.23 16.31 -9.84
CA TRP A 223 0.96 16.30 -9.01
C TRP A 223 1.22 17.68 -8.43
N LYS A 224 1.60 17.73 -7.15
CA LYS A 224 1.90 18.96 -6.42
C LYS A 224 3.41 19.17 -6.33
N LEU A 225 3.97 20.03 -7.18
CA LEU A 225 5.37 20.45 -7.05
C LEU A 225 5.59 21.05 -5.66
N PHE A 226 6.77 20.80 -5.09
CA PHE A 226 7.17 21.25 -3.74
C PHE A 226 6.40 20.65 -2.56
N SER A 227 5.47 19.72 -2.82
CA SER A 227 4.89 18.86 -1.78
C SER A 227 5.95 18.08 -1.01
N ASP A 228 5.58 17.55 0.14
CA ASP A 228 6.46 16.70 0.94
C ASP A 228 7.00 15.50 0.13
N HIS A 229 6.16 14.85 -0.71
CA HIS A 229 6.62 13.78 -1.61
C HIS A 229 7.71 14.23 -2.57
N TYR A 230 7.54 15.41 -3.20
CA TYR A 230 8.54 16.00 -4.09
C TYR A 230 9.86 16.25 -3.35
N ARG A 231 9.77 16.82 -2.16
CA ARG A 231 10.95 17.21 -1.37
C ARG A 231 11.72 16.00 -0.90
N ILE A 232 11.04 14.95 -0.44
CA ILE A 232 11.67 13.70 -0.03
C ILE A 232 12.33 13.03 -1.25
N ALA A 233 11.64 12.99 -2.38
CA ALA A 233 12.19 12.48 -3.64
C ALA A 233 13.46 13.22 -4.08
N LYS A 234 13.52 14.53 -3.88
CA LYS A 234 14.71 15.34 -4.17
C LYS A 234 15.85 15.09 -3.18
N ALA A 235 15.54 14.93 -1.89
CA ALA A 235 16.53 14.84 -0.82
C ALA A 235 17.10 13.43 -0.60
N MET A 236 16.38 12.38 -1.00
CA MET A 236 16.82 11.00 -0.79
C MET A 236 18.10 10.64 -1.56
N SER A 237 18.86 9.71 -1.00
CA SER A 237 20.02 9.13 -1.68
C SER A 237 19.59 8.17 -2.81
N LYS A 238 20.55 7.78 -3.64
CA LYS A 238 20.33 6.72 -4.65
C LYS A 238 20.03 5.37 -3.99
N GLN A 239 20.68 5.06 -2.87
CA GLN A 239 20.48 3.82 -2.12
C GLN A 239 19.06 3.75 -1.52
N ASP A 240 18.58 4.85 -0.97
CA ASP A 240 17.21 4.97 -0.46
C ASP A 240 16.17 4.75 -1.57
N TYR A 241 16.42 5.33 -2.76
CA TYR A 241 15.57 5.15 -3.91
C TYR A 241 15.53 3.70 -4.41
N GLU A 242 16.70 3.06 -4.50
CA GLU A 242 16.83 1.64 -4.88
C GLU A 242 16.14 0.72 -3.87
N TYR A 243 16.24 1.04 -2.58
CA TYR A 243 15.50 0.36 -1.51
C TYR A 243 13.99 0.42 -1.75
N LEU A 244 13.40 1.60 -1.94
CA LEU A 244 11.96 1.74 -2.22
C LEU A 244 11.54 1.00 -3.49
N LEU A 245 12.36 1.02 -4.55
CA LEU A 245 12.14 0.26 -5.77
C LEU A 245 12.17 -1.26 -5.55
N SER A 246 12.96 -1.74 -4.60
CA SER A 246 13.10 -3.17 -4.29
C SER A 246 11.92 -3.76 -3.52
N LEU A 247 11.15 -2.91 -2.82
CA LEU A 247 10.00 -3.32 -2.00
C LEU A 247 8.88 -3.92 -2.88
N PRO A 248 8.39 -5.12 -2.56
CA PRO A 248 7.24 -5.71 -3.23
C PRO A 248 5.91 -5.05 -2.82
N LEU A 249 4.87 -5.23 -3.62
CA LEU A 249 3.51 -4.81 -3.28
C LEU A 249 2.82 -5.75 -2.29
N VAL A 250 3.16 -7.05 -2.34
CA VAL A 250 2.69 -8.07 -1.42
C VAL A 250 3.87 -8.93 -0.98
N LEU A 251 3.99 -9.19 0.32
CA LEU A 251 4.87 -10.23 0.85
C LEU A 251 4.03 -11.45 1.23
N HIS A 252 4.36 -12.61 0.65
CA HIS A 252 3.77 -13.90 1.01
C HIS A 252 4.69 -14.63 1.99
N LEU A 253 4.11 -15.06 3.12
CA LEU A 253 4.74 -15.84 4.18
C LEU A 253 4.09 -17.25 4.18
N PRO A 254 4.63 -18.22 3.39
CA PRO A 254 3.99 -19.52 3.24
C PRO A 254 3.95 -20.35 4.52
N SER A 255 5.00 -20.25 5.35
CA SER A 255 5.11 -20.89 6.66
C SER A 255 4.00 -20.47 7.63
N GLU A 256 3.53 -19.23 7.49
CA GLU A 256 2.51 -18.61 8.34
C GLU A 256 1.14 -18.52 7.66
N HIS A 257 1.04 -18.99 6.41
CA HIS A 257 -0.17 -18.88 5.59
C HIS A 257 -0.76 -17.47 5.60
N THR A 258 0.14 -16.50 5.44
CA THR A 258 -0.12 -15.08 5.67
C THR A 258 0.37 -14.23 4.51
N PHE A 259 -0.37 -13.16 4.23
CA PHE A 259 0.03 -12.10 3.33
C PHE A 259 0.23 -10.80 4.11
N LEU A 260 1.33 -10.10 3.83
CA LEU A 260 1.49 -8.69 4.19
C LEU A 260 1.22 -7.86 2.95
N VAL A 261 0.37 -6.85 3.08
CA VAL A 261 -0.01 -5.93 2.00
C VAL A 261 -0.28 -4.56 2.59
N HIS A 262 0.04 -3.49 1.86
CA HIS A 262 -0.18 -2.15 2.40
C HIS A 262 -1.67 -1.84 2.62
N ALA A 263 -2.51 -1.92 1.58
CA ALA A 263 -3.94 -1.59 1.71
C ALA A 263 -4.86 -2.81 1.84
N GLY A 264 -4.76 -3.79 0.93
CA GLY A 264 -5.61 -4.97 0.99
C GLY A 264 -5.59 -5.88 -0.22
N LEU A 265 -6.21 -7.05 -0.05
CA LEU A 265 -6.36 -8.10 -1.06
C LEU A 265 -7.82 -8.58 -1.12
N LEU A 266 -8.23 -9.11 -2.27
CA LEU A 266 -9.52 -9.77 -2.41
C LEU A 266 -9.36 -11.29 -2.36
N PRO A 267 -10.29 -12.02 -1.72
CA PRO A 267 -10.22 -13.49 -1.66
C PRO A 267 -10.82 -14.17 -2.91
N TYR A 268 -11.45 -13.42 -3.82
CA TYR A 268 -12.01 -13.91 -5.09
C TYR A 268 -12.07 -12.79 -6.14
N ASP A 269 -12.25 -13.12 -7.42
CA ASP A 269 -12.58 -12.15 -8.48
C ASP A 269 -14.07 -11.74 -8.34
N PRO A 270 -14.36 -10.48 -7.97
CA PRO A 270 -15.71 -10.01 -7.71
C PRO A 270 -16.58 -9.86 -8.96
N THR A 271 -16.03 -10.11 -10.15
CA THR A 271 -16.77 -10.20 -11.42
C THR A 271 -17.35 -11.58 -11.71
N LEU A 272 -17.03 -12.58 -10.89
CA LEU A 272 -17.47 -13.97 -11.05
C LEU A 272 -18.24 -14.43 -9.82
N SER A 273 -19.09 -15.46 -9.98
CA SER A 273 -19.69 -16.16 -8.83
C SER A 273 -18.59 -16.76 -7.94
N ILE A 274 -18.79 -16.77 -6.63
CA ILE A 274 -17.86 -17.32 -5.64
C ILE A 274 -17.60 -18.82 -5.88
N THR A 275 -18.58 -19.55 -6.42
CA THR A 275 -18.46 -21.00 -6.71
C THR A 275 -17.99 -21.30 -8.14
N SER A 276 -17.63 -20.27 -8.91
CA SER A 276 -17.13 -20.46 -10.27
C SER A 276 -15.83 -21.26 -10.26
N LYS A 277 -15.69 -22.23 -11.17
CA LYS A 277 -14.45 -23.02 -11.35
C LYS A 277 -13.21 -22.20 -11.77
N LYS A 278 -13.38 -20.90 -12.01
CA LYS A 278 -12.29 -19.96 -12.27
C LYS A 278 -11.82 -19.24 -11.00
N GLN A 279 -12.48 -19.44 -9.86
CA GLN A 279 -12.07 -18.85 -8.59
C GLN A 279 -11.00 -19.72 -7.92
N PRO A 280 -9.94 -19.12 -7.36
CA PRO A 280 -8.84 -19.87 -6.76
C PRO A 280 -9.29 -20.70 -5.54
N LEU A 281 -10.33 -20.25 -4.83
CA LEU A 281 -10.84 -20.93 -3.63
C LEU A 281 -11.97 -21.93 -3.91
N ALA A 282 -12.49 -22.01 -5.15
CA ALA A 282 -13.63 -22.85 -5.48
C ALA A 282 -13.25 -24.26 -5.96
N HIS A 283 -11.97 -24.56 -6.08
CA HIS A 283 -11.47 -25.86 -6.50
C HIS A 283 -10.07 -26.13 -5.94
N LEU A 284 -9.67 -27.40 -5.93
CA LEU A 284 -8.30 -27.80 -5.59
C LEU A 284 -7.31 -27.22 -6.63
N PRO A 285 -6.17 -26.67 -6.20
CA PRO A 285 -5.11 -26.27 -7.12
C PRO A 285 -4.59 -27.44 -7.95
N LYS A 286 -4.25 -27.19 -9.22
CA LYS A 286 -3.68 -28.20 -10.11
C LYS A 286 -2.17 -28.27 -9.93
N ILE A 287 -1.67 -29.32 -9.30
CA ILE A 287 -0.22 -29.52 -9.09
C ILE A 287 0.30 -30.59 -10.05
N PRO A 288 1.43 -30.37 -10.76
CA PRO A 288 2.04 -31.40 -11.60
C PRO A 288 2.47 -32.62 -10.77
N SER A 289 2.19 -33.83 -11.27
CA SER A 289 2.47 -35.09 -10.55
C SER A 289 3.94 -35.29 -10.15
N ARG A 290 4.87 -34.59 -10.81
CA ARG A 290 6.31 -34.63 -10.51
C ARG A 290 6.69 -33.96 -9.17
N VAL A 291 5.82 -33.12 -8.62
CA VAL A 291 6.04 -32.37 -7.36
C VAL A 291 5.56 -33.18 -6.13
N LEU A 292 4.90 -34.32 -6.35
CA LEU A 292 4.22 -35.11 -5.31
C LEU A 292 5.15 -36.01 -4.45
N GLY A 293 6.38 -35.56 -4.18
CA GLY A 293 7.34 -36.29 -3.35
C GLY A 293 7.19 -36.06 -1.83
N GLY A 294 6.40 -35.06 -1.41
CA GLY A 294 6.22 -34.66 0.00
C GLY A 294 4.76 -34.60 0.46
N SER A 295 4.51 -34.02 1.65
CA SER A 295 3.14 -33.83 2.16
C SER A 295 2.31 -32.99 1.20
N ILE A 296 1.20 -33.56 0.72
CA ILE A 296 0.35 -32.96 -0.32
C ILE A 296 -0.33 -31.66 0.15
N ILE A 297 -0.71 -31.56 1.43
CA ILE A 297 -1.51 -30.46 1.95
C ILE A 297 -0.74 -29.12 1.95
N PRO A 298 0.49 -29.02 2.48
CA PRO A 298 1.29 -27.79 2.38
C PRO A 298 1.49 -27.33 0.93
N THR A 299 1.76 -28.25 0.00
CA THR A 299 1.95 -27.90 -1.42
C THR A 299 0.65 -27.37 -2.04
N LEU A 300 -0.49 -28.00 -1.77
CA LEU A 300 -1.80 -27.52 -2.20
C LEU A 300 -2.12 -26.14 -1.62
N ARG A 301 -1.81 -25.91 -0.34
CA ARG A 301 -2.08 -24.63 0.30
C ARG A 301 -1.23 -23.51 -0.29
N ASN A 302 0.06 -23.75 -0.50
CA ASN A 302 0.94 -22.78 -1.16
C ASN A 302 0.46 -22.47 -2.59
N ALA A 303 0.05 -23.50 -3.35
CA ALA A 303 -0.50 -23.30 -4.68
C ALA A 303 -1.83 -22.50 -4.67
N GLN A 304 -2.69 -22.74 -3.68
CA GLN A 304 -3.92 -21.97 -3.48
C GLN A 304 -3.62 -20.50 -3.16
N GLU A 305 -2.67 -20.25 -2.26
CA GLU A 305 -2.28 -18.89 -1.85
C GLU A 305 -1.68 -18.10 -3.01
N LEU A 306 -0.83 -18.73 -3.83
CA LEU A 306 -0.33 -18.12 -5.06
C LEU A 306 -1.46 -17.82 -6.05
N ALA A 307 -2.45 -18.70 -6.18
CA ALA A 307 -3.61 -18.45 -7.02
C ALA A 307 -4.46 -17.25 -6.54
N ILE A 308 -4.55 -16.99 -5.23
CA ILE A 308 -5.17 -15.75 -4.70
C ILE A 308 -4.41 -14.52 -5.23
N LEU A 309 -3.08 -14.55 -5.26
CA LEU A 309 -2.27 -13.42 -5.69
C LEU A 309 -2.30 -13.22 -7.21
N GLU A 310 -2.25 -14.31 -7.98
CA GLU A 310 -2.01 -14.27 -9.43
C GLU A 310 -3.28 -14.37 -10.29
N ASP A 311 -4.26 -15.18 -9.88
CA ASP A 311 -5.45 -15.44 -10.70
C ASP A 311 -6.55 -14.40 -10.49
N ILE A 312 -6.49 -13.62 -9.40
CA ILE A 312 -7.42 -12.53 -9.12
C ILE A 312 -6.89 -11.25 -9.75
N LYS A 313 -7.54 -10.80 -10.83
CA LYS A 313 -7.14 -9.60 -11.61
C LYS A 313 -6.96 -8.33 -10.77
N GLN A 314 -7.73 -8.21 -9.69
CA GLN A 314 -7.65 -7.07 -8.79
C GLN A 314 -6.40 -7.12 -7.91
N ASN A 315 -5.93 -8.31 -7.54
CA ASN A 315 -4.73 -8.47 -6.71
C ASN A 315 -3.44 -8.28 -7.52
N THR A 316 -3.48 -8.49 -8.84
CA THR A 316 -2.36 -8.16 -9.74
C THR A 316 -2.31 -6.68 -10.17
N ASN A 317 -3.31 -5.88 -9.79
CA ASN A 317 -3.37 -4.45 -10.11
C ASN A 317 -2.73 -3.60 -8.98
N PRO A 318 -1.60 -2.92 -9.22
CA PRO A 318 -0.90 -2.13 -8.20
C PRO A 318 -1.78 -1.11 -7.50
N TRP A 319 -2.61 -0.41 -8.26
CA TRP A 319 -3.50 0.60 -7.71
C TRP A 319 -4.45 0.01 -6.67
N VAL A 320 -4.95 -1.21 -6.88
CA VAL A 320 -5.87 -1.86 -5.95
C VAL A 320 -5.15 -2.20 -4.65
N VAL A 321 -4.03 -2.91 -4.72
CA VAL A 321 -3.29 -3.38 -3.53
C VAL A 321 -2.69 -2.25 -2.71
N LEU A 322 -2.44 -1.10 -3.33
CA LEU A 322 -1.98 0.12 -2.67
C LEU A 322 -3.10 1.00 -2.13
N ASN A 323 -4.35 0.90 -2.63
CA ASN A 323 -5.37 1.91 -2.32
C ASN A 323 -6.72 1.39 -1.85
N ILE A 324 -7.01 0.09 -1.96
CA ILE A 324 -8.35 -0.44 -1.65
C ILE A 324 -8.76 -0.20 -0.20
N ARG A 325 -10.00 0.24 0.01
CA ARG A 325 -10.65 0.30 1.33
C ARG A 325 -11.96 -0.48 1.34
N ASN A 326 -12.75 -0.32 0.27
CA ASN A 326 -14.08 -0.89 0.13
C ASN A 326 -14.31 -1.46 -1.29
N LEU A 327 -15.25 -2.41 -1.41
CA LEU A 327 -15.91 -2.78 -2.65
C LEU A 327 -17.24 -2.03 -2.78
N ARG A 328 -17.44 -1.34 -3.90
CA ARG A 328 -18.69 -0.64 -4.21
C ARG A 328 -19.83 -1.62 -4.48
N LYS A 329 -21.06 -1.10 -4.60
CA LYS A 329 -22.26 -1.89 -4.98
C LYS A 329 -22.12 -2.60 -6.33
N ASP A 330 -21.31 -2.04 -7.24
CA ASP A 330 -20.97 -2.64 -8.54
C ASP A 330 -19.73 -3.56 -8.45
N ASN A 331 -19.36 -4.01 -7.24
CA ASN A 331 -18.24 -4.93 -7.00
C ASN A 331 -16.86 -4.41 -7.38
N LYS A 332 -16.73 -3.12 -7.70
CA LYS A 332 -15.44 -2.49 -8.04
C LYS A 332 -14.68 -2.04 -6.78
N PRO A 333 -13.36 -2.28 -6.72
CA PRO A 333 -12.49 -1.71 -5.70
C PRO A 333 -12.60 -0.19 -5.61
N SER A 334 -12.50 0.34 -4.39
CA SER A 334 -12.56 1.77 -4.13
C SER A 334 -11.70 2.16 -2.94
N ARG A 335 -11.02 3.31 -3.09
CA ARG A 335 -10.32 4.02 -2.01
C ARG A 335 -11.22 4.84 -1.09
N LYS A 336 -12.53 4.93 -1.38
CA LYS A 336 -13.47 5.74 -0.57
C LYS A 336 -13.87 4.99 0.70
N THR A 337 -13.80 5.66 1.84
CA THR A 337 -14.14 5.09 3.16
C THR A 337 -15.66 4.95 3.38
N ASN A 338 -16.47 5.85 2.83
CA ASN A 338 -17.90 5.96 3.10
C ASN A 338 -18.82 5.32 2.05
N LYS A 339 -18.26 4.60 1.06
CA LYS A 339 -19.04 3.95 0.00
C LYS A 339 -18.64 2.50 -0.15
N GLY A 340 -19.62 1.60 -0.06
CA GLY A 340 -19.43 0.17 -0.28
C GLY A 340 -19.19 -0.63 0.99
N LYS A 341 -18.86 -1.92 0.82
CA LYS A 341 -18.53 -2.87 1.88
C LYS A 341 -17.02 -2.91 2.07
N ALA A 342 -16.52 -2.87 3.29
CA ALA A 342 -15.09 -2.99 3.56
C ALA A 342 -14.53 -4.28 2.95
N TRP A 343 -13.35 -4.21 2.33
CA TRP A 343 -12.73 -5.39 1.73
C TRP A 343 -12.42 -6.46 2.79
N THR A 344 -12.10 -6.04 4.01
CA THR A 344 -11.82 -6.89 5.17
C THR A 344 -13.03 -7.74 5.57
N LYS A 345 -14.23 -7.15 5.54
CA LYS A 345 -15.49 -7.89 5.76
C LYS A 345 -15.71 -8.96 4.68
N VAL A 346 -15.37 -8.65 3.43
CA VAL A 346 -15.45 -9.61 2.32
C VAL A 346 -14.40 -10.71 2.45
N TRP A 347 -13.17 -10.35 2.84
CA TRP A 347 -12.10 -11.29 3.13
C TRP A 347 -12.53 -12.34 4.17
N ASN A 348 -12.92 -11.88 5.36
CA ASN A 348 -13.26 -12.77 6.46
C ASN A 348 -14.48 -13.65 6.16
N GLU A 349 -15.51 -13.12 5.50
CA GLU A 349 -16.71 -13.89 5.12
C GLU A 349 -16.41 -15.02 4.14
N ILE A 350 -15.49 -14.81 3.20
CA ILE A 350 -15.16 -15.83 2.20
C ILE A 350 -14.17 -16.84 2.79
N ILE A 351 -13.15 -16.37 3.50
CA ILE A 351 -12.13 -17.23 4.11
C ILE A 351 -12.73 -18.13 5.20
N SER A 352 -13.75 -17.68 5.94
CA SER A 352 -14.43 -18.53 6.92
C SER A 352 -15.18 -19.72 6.33
N ARG A 353 -15.35 -19.77 4.99
CA ARG A 353 -15.98 -20.88 4.27
C ARG A 353 -14.99 -21.99 3.91
N CYS A 354 -13.69 -21.78 4.10
CA CYS A 354 -12.64 -22.76 3.85
C CYS A 354 -12.69 -23.90 4.88
N VAL A 355 -12.88 -25.15 4.43
CA VAL A 355 -13.05 -26.33 5.30
C VAL A 355 -11.92 -27.37 5.19
N GLY A 356 -10.89 -27.07 4.41
CA GLY A 356 -9.76 -27.95 4.09
C GLY A 356 -9.93 -28.72 2.78
N PHE A 357 -8.85 -29.37 2.32
CA PHE A 357 -8.82 -30.10 1.05
C PHE A 357 -9.41 -31.52 1.12
N GLU A 358 -9.29 -32.18 2.27
CA GLU A 358 -9.75 -33.56 2.48
C GLU A 358 -11.26 -33.65 2.70
N ARG A 359 -11.82 -32.59 3.29
CA ARG A 359 -13.25 -32.34 3.35
C ARG A 359 -13.68 -31.82 1.99
N THR A 360 -13.71 -32.68 0.96
CA THR A 360 -14.55 -32.39 -0.20
C THR A 360 -15.90 -31.97 0.35
N ALA A 361 -16.38 -30.79 -0.03
CA ALA A 361 -17.60 -30.18 0.46
C ALA A 361 -18.80 -31.10 0.18
N LEU A 362 -18.95 -32.15 1.00
CA LEU A 362 -20.00 -33.14 0.93
C LEU A 362 -21.26 -32.45 1.46
N GLY A 363 -21.92 -31.68 0.58
CA GLY A 363 -23.32 -31.32 0.72
C GLY A 363 -23.67 -29.92 1.23
N ALA A 364 -22.71 -29.03 1.52
CA ALA A 364 -23.01 -27.64 1.88
C ALA A 364 -22.64 -26.67 0.75
N GLU A 365 -23.64 -26.10 0.07
CA GLU A 365 -23.47 -25.09 -1.00
C GLU A 365 -22.62 -23.86 -0.56
N SER A 366 -22.46 -23.67 0.74
CA SER A 366 -21.69 -22.58 1.36
C SER A 366 -20.23 -22.92 1.65
N SER A 367 -19.75 -24.17 1.55
CA SER A 367 -18.36 -24.52 1.89
C SER A 367 -17.40 -24.46 0.69
N LEU A 368 -16.13 -24.14 0.93
CA LEU A 368 -15.08 -24.05 -0.09
C LEU A 368 -13.92 -25.02 0.22
N PRO A 369 -13.38 -25.75 -0.79
CA PRO A 369 -12.29 -26.72 -0.63
C PRO A 369 -10.93 -26.00 -0.54
N CYS A 370 -10.78 -25.17 0.49
CA CYS A 370 -9.59 -24.37 0.73
C CYS A 370 -9.17 -24.42 2.20
N HIS A 371 -7.94 -24.01 2.47
CA HIS A 371 -7.49 -23.64 3.81
C HIS A 371 -7.50 -22.12 3.98
N PRO A 372 -7.79 -21.59 5.18
CA PRO A 372 -7.82 -20.15 5.42
C PRO A 372 -6.42 -19.54 5.38
N SER A 373 -6.33 -18.25 5.04
CA SER A 373 -5.09 -17.47 5.07
C SER A 373 -5.35 -16.10 5.71
N THR A 374 -4.34 -15.54 6.38
CA THR A 374 -4.46 -14.26 7.10
C THR A 374 -3.87 -13.12 6.28
N VAL A 375 -4.46 -11.92 6.35
CA VAL A 375 -3.89 -10.71 5.74
C VAL A 375 -3.57 -9.69 6.82
N ILE A 376 -2.32 -9.23 6.88
CA ILE A 376 -1.90 -8.14 7.76
C ILE A 376 -1.68 -6.89 6.90
N TYR A 377 -2.25 -5.74 7.32
CA TYR A 377 -2.29 -4.53 6.51
C TYR A 377 -2.23 -3.22 7.31
N GLY A 378 -1.94 -2.14 6.59
CA GLY A 378 -1.84 -0.76 7.07
C GLY A 378 -2.90 0.15 6.44
N HIS A 379 -2.50 1.34 5.97
CA HIS A 379 -3.24 2.34 5.15
C HIS A 379 -4.48 2.99 5.78
N THR A 380 -5.23 2.25 6.59
CA THR A 380 -6.60 2.61 6.99
C THR A 380 -6.68 3.29 8.35
N ALA A 381 -5.79 4.26 8.64
CA ALA A 381 -5.73 5.06 9.88
C ALA A 381 -7.08 5.54 10.42
N SER A 382 -8.05 5.84 9.54
CA SER A 382 -9.40 6.24 9.92
C SER A 382 -10.15 5.18 10.74
N ARG A 383 -9.83 3.89 10.54
CA ARG A 383 -10.37 2.75 11.30
C ARG A 383 -9.56 2.46 12.56
N GLY A 384 -8.29 2.86 12.60
CA GLY A 384 -7.40 2.54 13.70
C GLY A 384 -7.02 1.06 13.72
N LEU A 385 -6.96 0.47 14.92
CA LEU A 385 -6.70 -0.96 15.08
C LEU A 385 -7.94 -1.75 14.63
N ASP A 386 -7.79 -2.61 13.61
CA ASP A 386 -8.89 -3.31 12.93
C ASP A 386 -8.61 -4.82 12.89
N VAL A 387 -8.97 -5.53 13.98
CA VAL A 387 -8.59 -6.93 14.18
C VAL A 387 -9.76 -7.86 13.94
N HIS A 388 -9.59 -8.80 13.01
CA HIS A 388 -10.51 -9.91 12.73
C HIS A 388 -9.75 -11.24 12.69
N ARG A 389 -10.49 -12.36 12.63
CA ARG A 389 -9.88 -13.70 12.64
C ARG A 389 -8.88 -13.95 11.50
N TRP A 390 -9.17 -13.44 10.30
CA TRP A 390 -8.36 -13.66 9.09
C TRP A 390 -7.83 -12.37 8.47
N SER A 391 -7.99 -11.23 9.14
CA SER A 391 -7.38 -9.97 8.70
C SER A 391 -7.03 -9.07 9.88
N VAL A 392 -5.83 -8.48 9.88
CA VAL A 392 -5.30 -7.69 10.99
C VAL A 392 -4.77 -6.35 10.46
N GLY A 393 -5.51 -5.26 10.71
CA GLY A 393 -5.14 -3.91 10.36
C GLY A 393 -4.45 -3.19 11.53
N ILE A 394 -3.19 -2.76 11.33
CA ILE A 394 -2.37 -2.15 12.39
C ILE A 394 -1.95 -0.69 12.13
N ASP A 395 -2.47 -0.06 11.08
CA ASP A 395 -2.38 1.40 10.91
C ASP A 395 -3.27 2.11 11.93
N THR A 396 -2.65 2.44 13.05
CA THR A 396 -3.28 3.11 14.19
C THR A 396 -3.16 4.64 14.12
N GLY A 397 -2.70 5.17 12.98
CA GLY A 397 -2.68 6.60 12.70
C GLY A 397 -1.60 7.39 13.43
N CYS A 398 -0.36 6.89 13.46
CA CYS A 398 0.76 7.53 14.16
C CYS A 398 0.97 8.99 13.74
N ALA A 399 0.99 9.26 12.43
CA ALA A 399 1.12 10.62 11.86
C ALA A 399 0.04 11.61 12.36
N TYR A 400 -1.12 11.09 12.78
CA TYR A 400 -2.23 11.88 13.30
C TYR A 400 -2.16 12.10 14.83
N GLY A 401 -1.03 11.77 15.46
CA GLY A 401 -0.82 11.90 16.90
C GLY A 401 -1.51 10.81 17.73
N ARG A 402 -1.80 9.67 17.12
CA ARG A 402 -2.41 8.52 17.80
C ARG A 402 -1.33 7.56 18.28
N ARG A 403 -1.19 6.39 17.66
CA ARG A 403 -0.24 5.35 18.06
C ARG A 403 0.49 4.78 16.85
N LEU A 404 1.68 4.26 17.09
CA LEU A 404 2.38 3.36 16.18
C LEU A 404 2.27 1.95 16.75
N THR A 405 1.83 0.99 15.95
CA THR A 405 1.54 -0.37 16.40
C THR A 405 2.35 -1.40 15.63
N ALA A 406 2.86 -2.40 16.33
CA ALA A 406 3.46 -3.60 15.79
C ALA A 406 2.67 -4.85 16.19
N LEU A 407 2.64 -5.81 15.27
CA LEU A 407 2.25 -7.19 15.52
C LEU A 407 3.51 -8.05 15.63
N ILE A 408 3.62 -8.84 16.69
CA ILE A 408 4.73 -9.73 16.96
C ILE A 408 4.28 -11.18 16.80
N LEU A 409 5.03 -11.95 16.00
CA LEU A 409 4.87 -13.39 15.84
C LEU A 409 6.05 -14.08 16.53
N ASP A 410 5.76 -14.81 17.62
CA ASP A 410 6.76 -15.61 18.35
C ASP A 410 6.78 -17.03 17.76
N ASN A 411 7.97 -17.56 17.44
CA ASN A 411 8.17 -18.94 16.93
C ASN A 411 7.27 -19.30 15.73
N ALA A 412 7.56 -18.70 14.57
CA ALA A 412 6.78 -18.72 13.32
C ALA A 412 6.38 -20.09 12.69
N HIS A 413 6.57 -21.21 13.41
CA HIS A 413 6.39 -22.57 12.90
C HIS A 413 5.73 -23.55 13.89
N SER A 414 5.37 -23.15 15.12
CA SER A 414 4.74 -24.08 16.08
C SER A 414 3.24 -24.34 15.83
N HIS A 415 2.70 -23.96 14.67
CA HIS A 415 1.26 -23.90 14.42
C HIS A 415 0.67 -25.09 13.65
N MET A 416 1.27 -26.27 13.76
CA MET A 416 0.64 -27.52 13.30
C MET A 416 -0.24 -28.14 14.39
N GLY A 417 -1.47 -27.66 14.52
CA GLY A 417 -2.48 -28.24 15.40
C GLY A 417 -3.87 -27.77 15.02
N ALA A 418 -4.82 -28.68 14.86
CA ALA A 418 -6.19 -28.36 14.44
C ALA A 418 -7.05 -27.94 15.65
N VAL A 419 -7.65 -26.73 15.67
CA VAL A 419 -8.84 -26.45 16.50
C VAL A 419 -9.78 -25.40 15.87
N SER A 420 -11.07 -25.61 16.17
CA SER A 420 -12.33 -24.99 15.74
C SER A 420 -12.44 -23.46 15.75
N PRO A 421 -13.35 -22.88 14.93
CA PRO A 421 -13.59 -21.44 14.87
C PRO A 421 -14.41 -20.97 16.08
N GLY A 422 -13.78 -20.21 16.98
CA GLY A 422 -14.48 -19.34 17.93
C GLY A 422 -14.75 -17.99 17.26
N ALA A 423 -16.01 -17.58 17.22
CA ALA A 423 -16.40 -16.24 16.80
C ALA A 423 -15.93 -15.23 17.85
N TYR A 424 -15.15 -14.24 17.42
CA TYR A 424 -14.91 -13.02 18.19
C TYR A 424 -15.71 -11.92 17.50
N GLU A 425 -16.77 -11.48 18.17
CA GLU A 425 -17.44 -10.21 17.90
C GLU A 425 -16.85 -9.20 18.89
N ASP A 426 -16.31 -8.08 18.38
CA ASP A 426 -15.91 -6.95 19.23
C ASP A 426 -16.73 -5.73 18.80
N ASP A 427 -17.73 -5.42 19.63
CA ASP A 427 -18.63 -4.27 19.54
C ASP A 427 -18.29 -3.24 20.65
N ASN A 428 -17.01 -3.04 21.00
CA ASN A 428 -16.63 -2.02 21.98
C ASN A 428 -15.80 -0.89 21.37
N GLU A 429 -16.39 0.31 21.43
CA GLU A 429 -15.87 1.59 20.95
C GLU A 429 -14.89 2.27 21.93
N ASP A 430 -14.50 1.58 23.01
CA ASP A 430 -13.59 2.10 24.03
C ASP A 430 -12.29 1.31 24.10
N GLY A 431 -11.19 2.05 24.05
CA GLY A 431 -9.84 1.54 23.80
C GLY A 431 -9.37 0.43 24.73
N ILE A 432 -8.71 -0.56 24.12
CA ILE A 432 -7.92 -1.57 24.83
C ILE A 432 -6.76 -0.86 25.55
N GLU A 433 -6.97 -0.52 26.82
CA GLU A 433 -5.91 -0.33 27.80
C GLU A 433 -5.36 -1.70 28.24
N SER A 434 -4.05 -1.75 28.40
CA SER A 434 -3.22 -2.93 28.59
C SER A 434 -3.75 -3.97 29.59
N SER A 435 -3.98 -5.20 29.12
CA SER A 435 -3.45 -6.41 29.75
C SER A 435 -3.50 -7.58 28.75
N SER A 436 -2.31 -8.08 28.37
CA SER A 436 -2.05 -9.15 27.40
C SER A 436 -2.75 -9.03 26.03
N GLY A 437 -2.25 -8.14 25.16
CA GLY A 437 -2.70 -7.98 23.77
C GLY A 437 -2.34 -9.15 22.84
N THR A 438 -2.63 -10.38 23.26
CA THR A 438 -2.40 -11.61 22.49
C THR A 438 -3.67 -11.94 21.71
N LEU A 439 -3.54 -12.25 20.42
CA LEU A 439 -4.66 -12.61 19.54
C LEU A 439 -4.38 -13.93 18.81
N PRO A 440 -5.41 -14.73 18.51
CA PRO A 440 -5.23 -15.97 17.78
C PRO A 440 -4.80 -15.67 16.33
N PHE A 441 -3.75 -16.32 15.87
CA PHE A 441 -3.12 -16.05 14.57
C PHE A 441 -2.83 -17.35 13.82
N GLY A 442 -2.94 -17.34 12.49
CA GLY A 442 -2.77 -18.54 11.67
C GLY A 442 -3.72 -19.67 12.10
N ASP A 443 -3.30 -20.93 11.91
CA ASP A 443 -4.14 -22.09 12.22
C ASP A 443 -4.32 -22.33 13.72
N SER A 444 -3.24 -22.22 14.50
CA SER A 444 -3.22 -22.50 15.95
C SER A 444 -2.29 -21.59 16.74
N GLY A 445 -1.85 -20.49 16.13
CA GLY A 445 -0.87 -19.60 16.71
C GLY A 445 -1.44 -18.44 17.49
N GLN A 446 -0.50 -17.65 18.00
CA GLN A 446 -0.77 -16.45 18.75
C GLN A 446 0.18 -15.35 18.29
N ALA A 447 -0.38 -14.15 18.13
CA ALA A 447 0.37 -12.94 17.87
C ALA A 447 0.18 -11.96 19.02
N LYS A 448 1.13 -11.06 19.24
CA LYS A 448 1.04 -10.02 20.26
C LYS A 448 1.03 -8.64 19.62
N LEU A 449 0.17 -7.76 20.10
CA LEU A 449 0.13 -6.35 19.69
C LEU A 449 0.87 -5.49 20.70
N PHE A 450 1.73 -4.62 20.19
CA PHE A 450 2.43 -3.59 20.96
C PHE A 450 2.26 -2.25 20.28
N SER A 451 2.00 -1.22 21.07
CA SER A 451 1.82 0.12 20.53
C SER A 451 2.45 1.18 21.41
N VAL A 452 3.05 2.19 20.80
CA VAL A 452 3.56 3.38 21.48
C VAL A 452 2.79 4.62 21.04
N LYS A 453 2.82 5.67 21.86
CA LYS A 453 2.12 6.92 21.57
C LYS A 453 2.89 7.73 20.54
N CYS A 454 2.18 8.34 19.60
CA CYS A 454 2.77 9.29 18.65
C CYS A 454 2.35 10.71 19.02
N HIS A 455 3.26 11.67 18.79
CA HIS A 455 2.96 13.08 18.93
C HIS A 455 2.67 13.68 17.57
N LYS A 456 1.54 14.38 17.44
CA LYS A 456 1.16 14.98 16.16
C LYS A 456 2.23 15.99 15.73
N HIS A 457 2.78 15.81 14.54
CA HIS A 457 3.57 16.84 13.87
C HIS A 457 2.63 17.97 13.46
N LYS A 458 2.99 19.21 13.81
CA LYS A 458 2.10 20.37 13.65
C LYS A 458 2.12 20.87 12.24
#